data_AF-A0A2G8KGG9-F1
#
_entry.id   AF-A0A2G8KGG9-F1
#
_cell.length_a   1.000
_cell.length_b   1.000
_cell.length_c   1.000
_cell.angle_alpha   90.00
_cell.angle_beta   90.00
_cell.angle_gamma   90.00
#
_symmetry.space_group_name_H-M   'P 1'
#
loop_
_entity.id
_entity.type
_entity.pdbx_description
1 polymer ?
#
loop_
_entity_poly.entity_id
_entity_poly.type
_entity_poly.pdbx_seq_one_letter_code
_entity_poly.pdbx_strand_id
1 'polypeptide(L)'
;MSQWQERGIFDLEAATLEGNSTMIAKVIDTYFIIDESVNRKEDSLVIPVALVTHTGLYMCVYNDGMHEEMLAYQLYVFVKPANPYPLIANCIDDEVCRATLDEDLELSCSVTRTRPLVDLRWVHREGTKEQALQSTKYNFLNQFYYTSFANTTVSSTNKYAMILACFPDNDENLLVPDEAFIIVEKSRYEALNHTEAKVKWVQIHTELQLDCGKTKEII
;
A
#
# COMPACT_ATOMS: atom_id res chain seq x y z
N MET A 1 11.09 44.97 4.18
CA MET A 1 10.00 44.68 5.13
C MET A 1 9.77 43.18 5.13
N SER A 2 10.44 42.47 6.03
CA SER A 2 10.20 41.07 6.36
C SER A 2 10.95 40.79 7.66
N GLN A 3 10.25 40.96 8.78
CA GLN A 3 10.74 40.59 10.10
C GLN A 3 10.62 39.08 10.25
N TRP A 4 11.76 38.41 10.38
CA TRP A 4 11.83 37.07 10.93
C TRP A 4 11.78 37.20 12.44
N GLN A 5 10.71 36.70 13.06
CA GLN A 5 10.57 36.64 14.50
C GLN A 5 11.21 35.34 14.98
N GLU A 6 12.18 35.48 15.88
CA GLU A 6 13.03 34.42 16.42
C GLU A 6 12.19 33.27 16.99
N ARG A 7 12.46 32.05 16.50
CA ARG A 7 11.92 30.82 17.07
C ARG A 7 12.64 30.56 18.39
N GLY A 8 11.89 30.67 19.48
CA GLY A 8 12.35 30.38 20.84
C GLY A 8 12.88 28.96 20.95
N ILE A 9 14.13 28.87 21.38
CA ILE A 9 14.77 27.69 21.95
C ILE A 9 14.09 27.48 23.31
N PHE A 10 13.32 26.39 23.46
CA PHE A 10 12.95 25.90 24.78
C PHE A 10 13.88 24.74 25.12
N ASP A 11 14.91 25.04 25.90
CA ASP A 11 15.64 24.04 26.67
C ASP A 11 14.66 23.37 27.64
N LEU A 12 14.75 22.04 27.72
CA LEU A 12 13.99 21.21 28.66
C LEU A 12 14.31 21.50 30.13
N GLU A 13 15.21 22.44 30.43
CA GLU A 13 15.52 22.87 31.79
C GLU A 13 14.46 23.78 32.43
N ALA A 14 13.37 24.14 31.73
CA ALA A 14 12.36 25.06 32.25
C ALA A 14 10.90 24.53 32.25
N ALA A 15 10.71 23.22 32.16
CA ALA A 15 9.43 22.61 32.55
C ALA A 15 9.65 21.73 33.78
N THR A 16 10.02 22.35 34.90
CA THR A 16 9.85 21.75 36.22
C THR A 16 8.37 21.44 36.40
N LEU A 17 7.99 20.19 36.18
CA LEU A 17 6.69 19.65 36.52
C LEU A 17 6.61 19.58 38.04
N GLU A 18 6.14 20.65 38.69
CA GLU A 18 5.90 20.66 40.13
C GLU A 18 4.56 19.98 40.45
N GLY A 19 4.60 18.90 41.25
CA GLY A 19 3.41 18.14 41.63
C GLY A 19 2.89 17.21 40.51
N ASN A 20 1.71 16.61 40.71
CA ASN A 20 1.12 15.67 39.74
C ASN A 20 0.85 16.34 38.39
N SER A 21 1.64 16.00 37.38
CA SER A 21 1.64 16.65 36.06
C SER A 21 1.95 15.68 34.92
N THR A 22 1.15 15.76 33.85
CA THR A 22 1.35 15.00 32.60
C THR A 22 1.63 15.95 31.44
N MET A 23 2.77 15.81 30.76
CA MET A 23 3.13 16.59 29.57
C MET A 23 3.08 15.71 28.32
N ILE A 24 2.45 16.18 27.25
CA ILE A 24 2.55 15.55 25.92
C ILE A 24 3.09 16.57 24.94
N ALA A 25 4.16 16.21 24.23
CA ALA A 25 4.80 17.08 23.25
C ALA A 25 5.21 16.30 22.00
N LYS A 26 5.18 16.97 20.85
CA LYS A 26 5.73 16.43 19.60
C LYS A 26 7.23 16.67 19.55
N VAL A 27 8.00 15.63 19.26
CA VAL A 27 9.45 15.70 19.09
C VAL A 27 9.76 16.10 17.65
N ILE A 28 10.52 17.17 17.47
CA ILE A 28 11.02 17.65 16.18
C ILE A 28 12.53 17.85 16.33
N ASP A 29 13.29 16.94 15.71
CA ASP A 29 14.75 16.82 15.85
C ASP A 29 15.17 16.68 17.33
N THR A 30 15.77 17.73 17.91
CA THR A 30 16.19 17.78 19.32
C THR A 30 15.22 18.58 20.20
N TYR A 31 14.13 19.10 19.63
CA TYR A 31 13.21 20.03 20.30
C TYR A 31 11.83 19.42 20.52
N PHE A 32 11.11 20.00 21.46
CA PHE A 32 9.76 19.61 21.85
C PHE A 32 8.82 20.75 21.52
N ILE A 33 7.77 20.47 20.76
CA ILE A 33 6.70 21.43 20.50
C ILE A 33 5.46 20.96 21.26
N ILE A 34 5.02 21.79 22.21
CA ILE A 34 3.67 21.68 22.78
C ILE A 34 2.76 22.31 21.73
N ASP A 35 2.02 21.49 20.99
CA ASP A 35 1.15 21.97 19.93
C ASP A 35 -0.04 22.72 20.56
N GLU A 36 -0.13 24.03 20.34
CA GLU A 36 -1.19 24.89 20.92
C GLU A 36 -2.58 24.61 20.33
N SER A 37 -2.69 23.86 19.22
CA SER A 37 -3.97 23.40 18.67
C SER A 37 -4.61 22.25 19.47
N VAL A 38 -3.91 21.79 20.50
CA VAL A 38 -4.26 20.65 21.35
C VAL A 38 -5.15 21.09 22.50
N ASN A 39 -6.33 20.50 22.58
CA ASN A 39 -7.15 20.62 23.77
C ASN A 39 -6.67 19.61 24.80
N ARG A 40 -5.90 20.09 25.79
CA ARG A 40 -5.39 19.27 26.91
C ARG A 40 -6.56 18.93 27.84
N LYS A 41 -7.11 17.73 27.71
CA LYS A 41 -8.03 17.16 28.70
C LYS A 41 -7.28 16.08 29.45
N GLU A 42 -7.25 16.19 30.78
CA GLU A 42 -7.07 15.07 31.73
C GLU A 42 -6.19 13.93 31.16
N ASP A 43 -4.88 14.21 31.01
CA ASP A 43 -3.85 13.23 30.59
C ASP A 43 -3.90 12.73 29.13
N SER A 44 -4.67 13.37 28.24
CA SER A 44 -4.80 12.98 26.84
C SER A 44 -4.52 14.13 25.85
N LEU A 45 -3.90 13.75 24.72
CA LEU A 45 -3.71 14.59 23.53
C LEU A 45 -4.90 14.42 22.59
N VAL A 46 -5.73 15.46 22.44
CA VAL A 46 -6.88 15.43 21.51
C VAL A 46 -6.60 16.36 20.34
N ILE A 47 -6.43 15.77 19.15
CA ILE A 47 -6.33 16.46 17.87
C ILE A 47 -7.70 16.36 17.18
N PRO A 48 -8.50 17.44 17.09
CA PRO A 48 -9.86 17.38 16.56
C PRO A 48 -9.92 16.98 15.08
N VAL A 49 -8.91 17.40 14.31
CA VAL A 49 -8.78 17.08 12.87
C VAL A 49 -7.34 16.65 12.60
N ALA A 50 -7.15 15.39 12.23
CA ALA A 50 -5.84 14.87 11.86
C ALA A 50 -5.37 15.47 10.53
N LEU A 51 -4.21 16.12 10.55
CA LEU A 51 -3.54 16.67 9.38
C LEU A 51 -2.23 15.93 9.17
N VAL A 52 -1.77 15.93 7.92
CA VAL A 52 -0.46 15.40 7.53
C VAL A 52 0.69 15.89 8.42
N THR A 53 0.63 17.15 8.83
CA THR A 53 1.63 17.79 9.69
C THR A 53 1.69 17.20 11.09
N HIS A 54 0.68 16.44 11.52
CA HIS A 54 0.66 15.76 12.81
C HIS A 54 1.44 14.44 12.81
N THR A 55 1.85 13.89 11.66
CA THR A 55 2.79 12.74 11.63
C THR A 55 4.08 13.09 12.36
N GLY A 56 4.58 12.18 13.20
CA GLY A 56 5.82 12.35 13.95
C GLY A 56 5.85 11.57 15.26
N LEU A 57 6.95 11.72 15.99
CA LEU A 57 7.13 11.14 17.31
C LEU A 57 6.49 12.06 18.37
N TYR A 58 5.68 11.48 19.25
CA TYR A 58 5.11 12.15 20.41
C TYR A 58 5.65 11.50 21.66
N MET A 59 5.97 12.30 22.67
CA MET A 59 6.36 11.80 23.97
C MET A 59 5.41 12.32 25.03
N CYS A 60 4.97 11.40 25.88
CA CYS A 60 4.18 11.66 27.06
C CYS A 60 5.09 11.43 28.27
N VAL A 61 5.21 12.45 29.12
CA VAL A 61 5.95 12.40 30.38
C VAL A 61 4.95 12.57 31.52
N TYR A 62 4.90 11.60 32.41
CA TYR A 62 4.08 11.62 33.62
C TYR A 62 4.98 11.77 34.84
N ASN A 63 4.63 12.67 35.75
CA ASN A 63 5.32 12.85 37.02
C ASN A 63 4.32 13.07 38.15
N ASP A 64 4.35 12.23 39.20
CA ASP A 64 3.48 12.34 40.37
C ASP A 64 4.20 12.84 41.64
N GLY A 65 5.43 13.33 41.48
CA GLY A 65 6.33 13.73 42.56
C GLY A 65 7.12 12.57 43.19
N MET A 66 6.77 11.31 42.89
CA MET A 66 7.44 10.11 43.38
C MET A 66 8.00 9.24 42.24
N HIS A 67 7.34 9.24 41.09
CA HIS A 67 7.67 8.47 39.90
C HIS A 67 7.64 9.38 38.67
N GLU A 68 8.60 9.17 37.77
CA GLU A 68 8.65 9.78 36.45
C GLU A 68 8.64 8.67 35.40
N GLU A 69 7.67 8.71 34.49
CA GLU A 69 7.55 7.76 33.39
C GLU A 69 7.46 8.47 32.04
N MET A 70 8.04 7.85 31.01
CA MET A 70 8.03 8.36 29.65
C MET A 70 7.48 7.31 28.68
N LEU A 71 6.50 7.71 27.88
CA LEU A 71 5.93 6.90 26.79
C LEU A 71 6.14 7.61 25.46
N ALA A 72 6.59 6.87 24.45
CA ALA A 72 6.82 7.37 23.11
C ALA A 72 5.84 6.75 22.10
N TYR A 73 5.21 7.58 21.28
CA TYR A 73 4.25 7.19 20.25
C TYR A 73 4.71 7.70 18.89
N GLN A 74 5.02 6.79 17.97
CA GLN A 74 5.23 7.14 16.58
C GLN A 74 3.88 7.22 15.87
N LEU A 75 3.42 8.43 15.54
CA LEU A 75 2.14 8.66 14.89
C LEU A 75 2.31 8.79 13.37
N TYR A 76 1.51 8.04 12.61
CA TYR A 76 1.39 8.15 11.16
C TYR A 76 -0.04 8.52 10.78
N VAL A 77 -0.18 9.63 10.05
CA VAL A 77 -1.46 10.01 9.43
C VAL A 77 -1.54 9.39 8.05
N PHE A 78 -2.55 8.55 7.85
CA PHE A 78 -2.82 7.89 6.57
C PHE A 78 -3.96 8.56 5.81
N VAL A 79 -4.01 8.32 4.49
CA VAL A 79 -5.11 8.72 3.62
C VAL A 79 -5.66 7.46 2.99
N LYS A 80 -6.99 7.26 3.11
CA LYS A 80 -7.66 6.13 2.48
C LYS A 80 -7.55 6.25 0.95
N PRO A 81 -7.03 5.20 0.26
CA PRO A 81 -6.96 5.17 -1.19
C PRO A 81 -8.30 5.47 -1.86
N ALA A 82 -8.27 6.02 -3.07
CA ALA A 82 -9.49 6.24 -3.85
C ALA A 82 -10.13 4.90 -4.26
N ASN A 83 -9.31 3.89 -4.56
CA ASN A 83 -9.74 2.51 -4.77
C ASN A 83 -9.03 1.61 -3.75
N PRO A 84 -9.74 0.70 -3.08
CA PRO A 84 -9.16 -0.14 -2.03
C PRO A 84 -8.22 -1.22 -2.56
N TYR A 85 -7.98 -1.30 -3.87
CA TYR A 85 -7.09 -2.27 -4.52
C TYR A 85 -6.31 -1.61 -5.67
N PRO A 86 -5.16 -2.18 -6.08
CA PRO A 86 -4.41 -1.71 -7.24
C PRO A 86 -5.25 -1.78 -8.53
N LEU A 87 -5.10 -0.76 -9.39
CA LEU A 87 -5.78 -0.73 -10.69
C LEU A 87 -4.80 -0.98 -11.82
N ILE A 88 -5.11 -1.96 -12.66
CA ILE A 88 -4.39 -2.22 -13.91
C ILE A 88 -5.13 -1.52 -15.04
N ALA A 89 -4.45 -0.63 -15.78
CA ALA A 89 -5.08 0.25 -16.76
C ALA A 89 -5.78 -0.50 -17.91
N ASN A 90 -5.32 -1.69 -18.24
CA ASN A 90 -5.85 -2.53 -19.32
C ASN A 90 -7.16 -3.27 -18.94
N CYS A 91 -7.69 -3.07 -17.73
CA CYS A 91 -8.74 -3.89 -17.14
C CYS A 91 -10.08 -3.17 -16.94
N ILE A 92 -10.42 -2.21 -17.80
CA ILE A 92 -11.64 -1.42 -17.63
C ILE A 92 -12.87 -2.32 -17.92
N ASP A 93 -13.62 -2.65 -16.87
CA ASP A 93 -14.98 -3.25 -16.86
C ASP A 93 -15.17 -4.78 -17.04
N ASP A 94 -14.13 -5.61 -16.91
CA ASP A 94 -14.27 -7.08 -16.91
C ASP A 94 -14.23 -7.71 -15.50
N GLU A 95 -15.07 -8.73 -15.24
CA GLU A 95 -15.00 -9.56 -14.00
C GLU A 95 -13.63 -10.25 -13.83
N VAL A 96 -12.93 -10.50 -14.94
CA VAL A 96 -11.59 -11.07 -14.98
C VAL A 96 -10.76 -10.28 -15.97
N CYS A 97 -9.71 -9.62 -15.50
CA CYS A 97 -8.87 -8.84 -16.39
C CYS A 97 -8.06 -9.72 -17.35
N ARG A 98 -8.19 -9.45 -18.65
CA ARG A 98 -7.48 -10.15 -19.71
C ARG A 98 -6.82 -9.16 -20.67
N ALA A 99 -5.68 -9.55 -21.22
CA ALA A 99 -5.05 -8.87 -22.33
C ALA A 99 -4.46 -9.86 -23.32
N THR A 100 -4.34 -9.42 -24.57
CA THR A 100 -3.76 -10.21 -25.64
C THR A 100 -2.33 -9.77 -25.92
N LEU A 101 -1.41 -10.73 -26.03
CA LEU A 101 0.00 -10.54 -26.35
C LEU A 101 0.28 -10.98 -27.80
N ASP A 102 0.62 -10.01 -28.64
CA ASP A 102 1.11 -10.23 -30.01
C ASP A 102 2.64 -10.35 -30.03
N GLU A 103 3.35 -9.26 -29.74
CA GLU A 103 4.82 -9.20 -29.67
C GLU A 103 5.27 -8.76 -28.28
N ASP A 104 4.99 -7.49 -27.95
CA ASP A 104 5.23 -6.88 -26.65
C ASP A 104 3.94 -6.25 -26.12
N LEU A 105 3.72 -6.37 -24.81
CA LEU A 105 2.58 -5.77 -24.12
C LEU A 105 3.07 -4.86 -23.00
N GLU A 106 2.67 -3.60 -23.05
CA GLU A 106 2.88 -2.65 -21.97
C GLU A 106 1.73 -2.73 -20.96
N LEU A 107 2.09 -2.87 -19.69
CA LEU A 107 1.15 -2.93 -18.58
C LEU A 107 1.46 -1.82 -17.60
N SER A 108 0.40 -1.18 -17.12
CA SER A 108 0.49 -0.16 -16.08
C SER A 108 -0.42 -0.51 -14.93
N CYS A 109 0.14 -0.47 -13.72
CA CYS A 109 -0.59 -0.60 -12.47
C CYS A 109 -0.47 0.68 -11.67
N SER A 110 -1.55 1.08 -11.00
CA SER A 110 -1.61 2.32 -10.25
C SER A 110 -2.41 2.20 -8.96
N VAL A 111 -2.01 3.01 -7.98
CA VAL A 111 -2.72 3.21 -6.72
C VAL A 111 -2.78 4.72 -6.48
N THR A 112 -3.97 5.25 -6.24
CA THR A 112 -4.22 6.69 -6.19
C THR A 112 -4.71 7.12 -4.80
N ARG A 113 -4.33 8.34 -4.41
CA ARG A 113 -4.75 8.99 -3.16
C ARG A 113 -4.30 8.21 -1.91
N THR A 114 -3.03 7.86 -1.84
CA THR A 114 -2.46 7.14 -0.69
C THR A 114 -1.57 7.99 0.17
N ARG A 115 -1.55 7.66 1.46
CA ARG A 115 -0.52 8.10 2.40
C ARG A 115 -0.38 7.02 3.47
N PRO A 116 0.82 6.51 3.80
CA PRO A 116 2.11 6.79 3.15
C PRO A 116 2.17 6.44 1.66
N LEU A 117 3.31 6.76 1.02
CA LEU A 117 3.59 6.35 -0.36
C LEU A 117 3.56 4.82 -0.43
N VAL A 118 2.95 4.29 -1.50
CA VAL A 118 2.88 2.85 -1.78
C VAL A 118 3.80 2.54 -2.96
N ASP A 119 4.75 1.63 -2.79
CA ASP A 119 5.66 1.16 -3.84
C ASP A 119 5.07 -0.09 -4.50
N LEU A 120 4.71 0.02 -5.77
CA LEU A 120 4.10 -1.08 -6.51
C LEU A 120 5.16 -1.94 -7.19
N ARG A 121 4.87 -3.23 -7.38
CA ARG A 121 5.68 -4.11 -8.22
C ARG A 121 4.84 -5.09 -9.02
N TRP A 122 5.47 -5.63 -10.06
CA TRP A 122 4.92 -6.68 -10.89
C TRP A 122 5.61 -8.01 -10.65
N VAL A 123 4.83 -9.08 -10.66
CA VAL A 123 5.34 -10.45 -10.73
C VAL A 123 4.63 -11.25 -11.81
N HIS A 124 5.35 -12.23 -12.33
CA HIS A 124 4.79 -13.36 -13.06
C HIS A 124 4.61 -14.54 -12.10
N ARG A 125 3.40 -15.11 -12.06
CA ARG A 125 3.06 -16.26 -11.22
C ARG A 125 3.03 -17.54 -12.03
N GLU A 126 3.76 -18.55 -11.55
CA GLU A 126 3.75 -19.91 -12.10
C GLU A 126 3.53 -20.91 -10.97
N GLY A 127 2.27 -21.31 -10.75
CA GLY A 127 1.88 -22.12 -9.60
C GLY A 127 2.14 -21.36 -8.31
N THR A 128 2.98 -21.93 -7.43
CA THR A 128 3.40 -21.30 -6.16
C THR A 128 4.64 -20.42 -6.30
N LYS A 129 5.23 -20.32 -7.50
CA LYS A 129 6.44 -19.53 -7.74
C LYS A 129 6.07 -18.13 -8.22
N GLU A 130 6.72 -17.13 -7.65
CA GLU A 130 6.67 -15.75 -8.12
C GLU A 130 8.02 -15.34 -8.71
N GLN A 131 7.98 -14.72 -9.88
CA GLN A 131 9.15 -14.13 -10.52
C GLN A 131 8.94 -12.62 -10.67
N ALA A 132 9.78 -11.82 -10.03
CA ALA A 132 9.72 -10.37 -10.16
C ALA A 132 9.98 -9.91 -11.60
N LEU A 133 9.15 -9.00 -12.08
CA LEU A 133 9.31 -8.37 -13.39
C LEU A 133 10.03 -7.03 -13.23
N GLN A 134 10.89 -6.72 -14.21
CA GLN A 134 11.49 -5.40 -14.29
C GLN A 134 10.39 -4.37 -14.51
N SER A 135 10.33 -3.40 -13.60
CA SER A 135 9.27 -2.41 -13.56
C SER A 135 9.86 -1.02 -13.44
N THR A 136 9.39 -0.10 -14.27
CA THR A 136 9.64 1.32 -14.10
C THR A 136 8.62 1.87 -13.11
N LYS A 137 9.09 2.28 -11.94
CA LYS A 137 8.26 2.83 -10.86
C LYS A 137 8.37 4.34 -10.84
N TYR A 138 7.24 5.03 -10.63
CA TYR A 138 7.22 6.47 -10.41
C TYR A 138 6.00 6.86 -9.59
N ASN A 139 6.03 8.06 -9.00
CA ASN A 139 4.94 8.57 -8.20
C ASN A 139 4.76 10.08 -8.40
N PHE A 140 3.57 10.56 -8.07
CA PHE A 140 3.25 11.98 -8.00
C PHE A 140 2.73 12.33 -6.63
N LEU A 141 3.21 13.45 -6.08
CA LEU A 141 2.66 14.06 -4.88
C LEU A 141 1.63 15.12 -5.28
N ASN A 142 0.39 14.97 -4.81
CA ASN A 142 -0.64 15.98 -4.97
C ASN A 142 -1.09 16.48 -3.59
N GLN A 143 -0.59 17.66 -3.22
CA GLN A 143 -0.76 18.29 -1.91
C GLN A 143 -0.31 17.36 -0.75
N PHE A 144 -1.19 16.45 -0.34
CA PHE A 144 -1.09 15.63 0.86
C PHE A 144 -1.04 14.12 0.60
N TYR A 145 -1.29 13.68 -0.63
CA TYR A 145 -1.37 12.26 -0.98
C TYR A 145 -0.55 11.94 -2.21
N TYR A 146 -0.17 10.68 -2.32
CA TYR A 146 0.59 10.12 -3.42
C TYR A 146 -0.33 9.44 -4.43
N THR A 147 0.15 9.39 -5.65
CA THR A 147 -0.29 8.42 -6.65
C THR A 147 0.94 7.69 -7.16
N SER A 148 0.91 6.36 -7.09
CA SER A 148 2.02 5.50 -7.45
C SER A 148 1.70 4.71 -8.69
N PHE A 149 2.74 4.46 -9.49
CA PHE A 149 2.66 3.68 -10.71
C PHE A 149 3.80 2.66 -10.77
N ALA A 150 3.50 1.49 -11.32
CA ALA A 150 4.48 0.53 -11.78
C ALA A 150 4.13 0.11 -13.21
N ASN A 151 5.03 0.41 -14.13
CA ASN A 151 4.90 0.02 -15.53
C ASN A 151 5.87 -1.11 -15.84
N THR A 152 5.42 -2.11 -16.59
CA THR A 152 6.26 -3.22 -17.04
C THR A 152 5.94 -3.55 -18.49
N THR A 153 6.92 -4.14 -19.18
CA THR A 153 6.76 -4.64 -20.55
C THR A 153 6.96 -6.13 -20.52
N VAL A 154 6.03 -6.85 -21.14
CA VAL A 154 6.05 -8.30 -21.23
C VAL A 154 6.17 -8.70 -22.69
N SER A 155 7.24 -9.43 -22.99
CA SER A 155 7.54 -9.87 -24.35
C SER A 155 7.05 -11.30 -24.62
N SER A 156 7.02 -11.63 -25.91
CA SER A 156 6.56 -12.93 -26.41
C SER A 156 7.08 -14.13 -25.60
N THR A 157 6.16 -15.03 -25.24
CA THR A 157 6.42 -16.27 -24.51
C THR A 157 6.05 -17.49 -25.36
N ASN A 158 6.67 -18.63 -25.04
CA ASN A 158 6.28 -19.93 -25.59
C ASN A 158 5.02 -20.51 -24.91
N LYS A 159 4.56 -19.88 -23.82
CA LYS A 159 3.35 -20.24 -23.10
C LYS A 159 2.10 -19.67 -23.77
N TYR A 160 0.98 -20.35 -23.62
CA TYR A 160 -0.33 -19.91 -24.15
C TYR A 160 -0.92 -18.74 -23.38
N ALA A 161 -0.73 -18.77 -22.07
CA ALA A 161 -1.18 -17.73 -21.16
C ALA A 161 -0.18 -17.58 -20.01
N MET A 162 -0.23 -16.42 -19.38
CA MET A 162 0.54 -16.06 -18.19
C MET A 162 -0.33 -15.28 -17.23
N ILE A 163 -0.11 -15.49 -15.93
CA ILE A 163 -0.76 -14.74 -14.87
C ILE A 163 0.24 -13.76 -14.32
N LEU A 164 -0.10 -12.49 -14.37
CA LEU A 164 0.69 -11.42 -13.80
C LEU A 164 -0.08 -10.80 -12.64
N ALA A 165 0.63 -10.41 -11.59
CA ALA A 165 0.04 -9.73 -10.46
C ALA A 165 0.79 -8.43 -10.17
N CYS A 166 0.01 -7.39 -9.88
CA CYS A 166 0.49 -6.14 -9.33
C CYS A 166 0.04 -6.04 -7.88
N PHE A 167 0.97 -5.69 -7.00
CA PHE A 167 0.68 -5.51 -5.59
C PHE A 167 1.78 -4.64 -4.94
N PRO A 168 1.51 -4.11 -3.74
CA PRO A 168 2.45 -3.23 -3.04
C PRO A 168 3.59 -4.01 -2.37
N ASP A 169 4.80 -3.45 -2.38
CA ASP A 169 5.96 -3.90 -1.61
C ASP A 169 5.87 -3.48 -0.14
N ASN A 170 5.30 -2.30 0.10
CA ASN A 170 5.06 -1.70 1.41
C ASN A 170 3.61 -1.27 1.52
N ASP A 171 2.79 -2.16 2.08
CA ASP A 171 1.41 -1.84 2.41
C ASP A 171 1.18 -2.00 3.91
N GLU A 172 0.89 -0.89 4.57
CA GLU A 172 0.48 -0.87 5.99
C GLU A 172 -1.00 -1.31 6.12
N ASN A 173 -1.42 -2.32 5.35
CA ASN A 173 -2.81 -2.74 5.15
C ASN A 173 -3.73 -1.62 4.65
N LEU A 174 -3.23 -0.74 3.78
CA LEU A 174 -4.05 0.30 3.14
C LEU A 174 -4.91 -0.27 2.02
N LEU A 175 -4.50 -1.40 1.40
CA LEU A 175 -5.19 -2.03 0.29
C LEU A 175 -5.78 -3.38 0.70
N VAL A 176 -7.06 -3.58 0.39
CA VAL A 176 -7.78 -4.84 0.61
C VAL A 176 -8.80 -5.03 -0.55
N PRO A 177 -8.59 -5.99 -1.48
CA PRO A 177 -7.39 -6.82 -1.61
C PRO A 177 -6.15 -5.99 -1.97
N ASP A 178 -4.97 -6.46 -1.57
CA ASP A 178 -3.67 -5.83 -1.84
C ASP A 178 -3.13 -6.21 -3.23
N GLU A 179 -3.76 -7.16 -3.92
CA GLU A 179 -3.34 -7.63 -5.22
C GLU A 179 -4.40 -7.40 -6.32
N ALA A 180 -3.90 -7.11 -7.51
CA ALA A 180 -4.65 -7.14 -8.76
C ALA A 180 -3.95 -8.07 -9.75
N PHE A 181 -4.71 -8.89 -10.45
CA PHE A 181 -4.18 -9.85 -11.42
C PHE A 181 -4.69 -9.58 -12.83
N ILE A 182 -3.87 -9.94 -13.81
CA ILE A 182 -4.21 -9.93 -15.23
C ILE A 182 -3.76 -11.23 -15.87
N ILE A 183 -4.62 -11.80 -16.70
CA ILE A 183 -4.30 -12.96 -17.54
C ILE A 183 -3.90 -12.45 -18.91
N VAL A 184 -2.66 -12.73 -19.32
CA VAL A 184 -2.15 -12.36 -20.63
C VAL A 184 -2.16 -13.60 -21.52
N GLU A 185 -2.95 -13.56 -22.59
CA GLU A 185 -3.16 -14.66 -23.54
C GLU A 185 -2.46 -14.35 -24.87
N LYS A 186 -1.85 -15.35 -25.50
CA LYS A 186 -1.19 -15.17 -26.80
C LYS A 186 -2.22 -15.03 -27.92
N SER A 187 -2.07 -14.03 -28.79
CA SER A 187 -3.03 -13.70 -29.87
C SER A 187 -3.26 -14.82 -30.90
N ARG A 188 -2.24 -15.61 -31.20
CA ARG A 188 -2.24 -16.61 -32.28
C ARG A 188 -2.26 -18.04 -31.78
N TYR A 189 -3.35 -18.44 -31.14
CA TYR A 189 -3.71 -19.86 -31.10
C TYR A 189 -5.20 -20.05 -31.43
N GLU A 190 -5.47 -20.29 -32.72
CA GLU A 190 -6.79 -20.71 -33.22
C GLU A 190 -7.31 -21.99 -32.52
N ALA A 191 -6.44 -22.75 -31.84
CA ALA A 191 -6.80 -23.97 -31.12
C ALA A 191 -7.75 -23.74 -29.92
N LEU A 192 -7.75 -22.57 -29.28
CA LEU A 192 -8.64 -22.30 -28.14
C LEU A 192 -10.10 -22.09 -28.56
N ASN A 193 -10.34 -21.59 -29.78
CA ASN A 193 -11.70 -21.45 -30.32
C ASN A 193 -12.41 -22.79 -30.54
N HIS A 194 -11.67 -23.90 -30.56
CA HIS A 194 -12.20 -25.26 -30.73
C HIS A 194 -12.26 -26.07 -29.43
N THR A 195 -11.86 -25.48 -28.29
CA THR A 195 -11.82 -26.20 -27.02
C THR A 195 -13.08 -25.87 -26.21
N GLU A 196 -14.06 -26.76 -26.19
CA GLU A 196 -15.22 -26.63 -25.30
C GLU A 196 -14.77 -26.67 -23.84
N ALA A 197 -15.19 -25.68 -23.06
CA ALA A 197 -14.92 -25.63 -21.63
C ALA A 197 -15.65 -26.79 -20.92
N LYS A 198 -14.89 -27.61 -20.18
CA LYS A 198 -15.48 -28.64 -19.32
C LYS A 198 -15.92 -28.00 -18.01
N VAL A 199 -17.23 -27.89 -17.80
CA VAL A 199 -17.80 -27.36 -16.56
C VAL A 199 -17.69 -28.41 -15.45
N LYS A 200 -17.07 -28.05 -14.33
CA LYS A 200 -17.00 -28.88 -13.11
C LYS A 200 -17.43 -28.05 -11.91
N TRP A 201 -18.50 -28.46 -11.24
CA TRP A 201 -18.99 -27.85 -10.01
C TRP A 201 -18.24 -28.43 -8.81
N VAL A 202 -17.76 -27.58 -7.92
CA VAL A 202 -17.04 -27.98 -6.69
C VAL A 202 -17.53 -27.16 -5.52
N GLN A 203 -17.67 -27.80 -4.36
CA GLN A 203 -18.15 -27.15 -3.13
C GLN A 203 -17.02 -26.37 -2.46
N ILE A 204 -17.34 -25.23 -1.85
CA ILE A 204 -16.36 -24.45 -1.07
C ILE A 204 -15.70 -25.30 0.03
N HIS A 205 -14.40 -25.13 0.24
CA HIS A 205 -13.56 -25.89 1.18
C HIS A 205 -13.41 -27.40 0.86
N THR A 206 -13.64 -27.81 -0.38
CA THR A 206 -13.37 -29.19 -0.83
C THR A 206 -12.19 -29.26 -1.79
N GLU A 207 -11.58 -30.43 -1.89
CA GLU A 207 -10.45 -30.66 -2.79
C GLU A 207 -10.89 -30.59 -4.26
N LEU A 208 -10.27 -29.69 -5.02
CA LEU A 208 -10.50 -29.53 -6.46
C LEU A 208 -9.44 -30.31 -7.24
N GLN A 209 -9.86 -31.38 -7.92
CA GLN A 209 -9.03 -32.08 -8.89
C GLN A 209 -9.45 -31.72 -10.31
N LEU A 210 -8.51 -31.27 -11.15
CA LEU A 210 -8.72 -31.04 -12.58
C LEU A 210 -7.78 -31.96 -13.38
N ASP A 211 -8.34 -32.86 -14.17
CA ASP A 211 -7.55 -33.80 -14.96
C ASP A 211 -7.20 -33.21 -16.32
N CYS A 212 -5.90 -32.92 -16.52
CA CYS A 212 -5.38 -32.49 -17.81
C CYS A 212 -5.12 -33.72 -18.70
N GLY A 213 -5.97 -33.94 -19.70
CA GLY A 213 -5.87 -35.10 -20.57
C GLY A 213 -4.90 -34.92 -21.74
N LYS A 214 -3.92 -35.83 -21.86
CA LYS A 214 -3.94 -36.72 -23.03
C LYS A 214 -4.35 -38.09 -22.50
N THR A 215 -5.59 -38.51 -22.73
CA THR A 215 -5.97 -39.90 -22.59
C THR A 215 -5.04 -40.70 -23.52
N LYS A 216 -4.15 -41.51 -22.96
CA LYS A 216 -3.49 -42.57 -23.72
C LYS A 216 -4.58 -43.56 -24.09
N GLU A 217 -5.07 -43.49 -25.32
CA GLU A 217 -5.79 -44.63 -25.89
C GLU A 217 -4.79 -45.79 -26.00
N ILE A 218 -4.97 -46.79 -25.13
CA ILE A 218 -4.36 -48.11 -25.30
C ILE A 218 -5.39 -48.92 -26.06
N ILE A 219 -5.24 -49.04 -27.38
CA ILE A 219 -5.70 -50.19 -28.16
C ILE A 219 -4.63 -50.49 -29.21
#